data_AF-A0A9X2SRN7-F1
#
_entry.id   AF-A0A9X2SRN7-F1
#
_cell.length_a   1.000
_cell.length_b   1.000
_cell.length_c   1.000
_cell.angle_alpha   90.00
_cell.angle_beta   90.00
_cell.angle_gamma   90.00
#
_symmetry.space_group_name_H-M   'P 1'
#
loop_
_entity.id
_entity.type
_entity.pdbx_description
1 polymer ?
#
loop_
_entity_poly.entity_id
_entity_poly.type
_entity_poly.pdbx_seq_one_letter_code
_entity_poly.pdbx_strand_id
1 'polypeptide(L)'
;MSAAKTARSKCSARAGLFPVRNATSSTNAAPEFRGARFQTAAEFQYARFGAYATFEDACFDDAAEFSWAEFGKAAWFAGATFERARFHSTRFAGPADFGAASFAVPPLFDLARARLDDGTDRRTWPDGYVLSSPVTEQDGQLADASGVWGYVGPER
;
A
#
# COMPACT_ATOMS: atom_id res chain seq x y z
N MET A 1 -0.88 -34.54 -4.77
CA MET A 1 -2.13 -34.12 -5.43
C MET A 1 -2.20 -32.61 -5.29
N SER A 2 -2.09 -31.92 -6.43
CA SER A 2 -1.87 -30.47 -6.53
C SER A 2 -3.18 -29.70 -6.31
N ALA A 3 -3.14 -28.66 -5.48
CA ALA A 3 -4.21 -27.68 -5.35
C ALA A 3 -3.60 -26.27 -5.32
N ALA A 4 -3.00 -25.85 -6.44
CA ALA A 4 -2.77 -24.44 -6.71
C ALA A 4 -4.14 -23.81 -7.01
N LYS A 5 -4.79 -23.28 -5.97
CA LYS A 5 -6.12 -22.68 -6.06
C LYS A 5 -6.00 -21.37 -6.82
N THR A 6 -6.50 -21.40 -8.05
CA THR A 6 -6.60 -20.33 -9.03
C THR A 6 -7.10 -19.00 -8.44
N ALA A 7 -6.20 -18.06 -8.19
CA ALA A 7 -6.53 -16.65 -7.92
C ALA A 7 -6.43 -15.80 -9.22
N ARG A 8 -7.02 -16.27 -10.32
CA ARG A 8 -6.94 -15.60 -11.64
C ARG A 8 -8.25 -14.96 -12.14
N SER A 9 -9.29 -14.90 -11.30
CA SER A 9 -10.66 -14.61 -11.75
C SER A 9 -11.24 -13.25 -11.33
N LYS A 10 -10.45 -12.31 -10.78
CA LYS A 10 -10.96 -10.96 -10.40
C LYS A 10 -10.48 -9.80 -11.27
N CYS A 11 -9.45 -9.97 -12.09
CA CYS A 11 -8.85 -8.90 -12.88
C CYS A 11 -9.69 -8.56 -14.13
N SER A 12 -10.83 -7.87 -13.94
CA SER A 12 -11.71 -7.45 -15.04
C SER A 12 -11.56 -5.96 -15.34
N ALA A 13 -10.50 -5.60 -16.07
CA ALA A 13 -10.44 -4.51 -17.06
C ALA A 13 -8.98 -4.20 -17.41
N ARG A 14 -8.71 -3.83 -18.66
CA ARG A 14 -7.48 -3.13 -19.05
C ARG A 14 -7.54 -1.74 -18.42
N ALA A 15 -6.82 -1.51 -17.32
CA ALA A 15 -6.32 -0.15 -17.10
C ALA A 15 -5.37 0.13 -18.26
N GLY A 16 -5.49 1.29 -18.89
CA GLY A 16 -4.58 1.70 -19.95
C GLY A 16 -3.13 1.52 -19.51
N LEU A 17 -2.22 1.35 -20.47
CA LEU A 17 -0.79 1.47 -20.22
C LEU A 17 -0.53 2.87 -19.67
N PHE A 18 -0.62 3.03 -18.36
CA PHE A 18 -0.12 4.20 -17.67
C PHE A 18 1.30 3.81 -17.26
N PRO A 19 2.35 4.27 -17.97
CA PRO A 19 3.65 4.40 -17.35
C PRO A 19 3.47 5.44 -16.23
N VAL A 20 3.03 4.99 -15.05
CA VAL A 20 3.11 5.80 -13.84
C VAL A 20 4.60 5.88 -13.53
N ARG A 21 5.23 6.94 -14.02
CA ARG A 21 6.57 7.37 -13.62
C ARG A 21 6.37 8.65 -12.85
N ASN A 22 6.69 8.66 -11.56
CA ASN A 22 6.42 9.78 -10.66
C ASN A 22 4.94 10.20 -10.66
N ALA A 23 4.05 9.34 -10.14
CA ALA A 23 2.68 9.76 -9.83
C ALA A 23 2.68 10.77 -8.67
N THR A 24 3.08 12.01 -8.91
CA THR A 24 2.74 13.13 -8.04
C THR A 24 1.30 13.51 -8.35
N SER A 25 0.35 13.11 -7.49
CA SER A 25 -1.01 13.65 -7.55
C SER A 25 -0.93 15.12 -7.09
N SER A 26 -0.56 16.01 -8.02
CA SER A 26 -0.63 17.47 -7.84
C SER A 26 -2.06 18.00 -8.04
N THR A 27 -3.02 17.10 -8.29
CA THR A 27 -4.43 17.44 -8.44
C THR A 27 -5.16 17.00 -7.17
N ASN A 28 -6.07 17.85 -6.68
CA ASN A 28 -6.94 17.57 -5.53
C ASN A 28 -7.97 16.45 -5.80
N ALA A 29 -7.72 15.60 -6.81
CA ALA A 29 -8.53 14.48 -7.23
C ALA A 29 -7.96 13.20 -6.61
N ALA A 30 -8.83 12.43 -5.95
CA ALA A 30 -8.50 11.09 -5.47
C ALA A 30 -8.05 10.22 -6.65
N PRO A 31 -6.81 9.67 -6.67
CA PRO A 31 -6.44 8.73 -7.70
C PRO A 31 -7.23 7.43 -7.54
N GLU A 32 -7.94 7.07 -8.61
CA GLU A 32 -8.80 5.89 -8.67
C GLU A 32 -8.17 4.84 -9.59
N PHE A 33 -7.64 3.77 -8.99
CA PHE A 33 -7.11 2.59 -9.67
C PHE A 33 -7.93 1.33 -9.35
N ARG A 34 -9.19 1.49 -8.94
CA ARG A 34 -10.06 0.36 -8.60
C ARG A 34 -10.24 -0.54 -9.83
N GLY A 35 -10.00 -1.84 -9.67
CA GLY A 35 -10.06 -2.83 -10.74
C GLY A 35 -9.01 -2.66 -11.84
N ALA A 36 -8.02 -1.77 -11.64
CA ALA A 36 -6.98 -1.53 -12.63
C ALA A 36 -6.07 -2.76 -12.78
N ARG A 37 -5.61 -3.01 -14.00
CA ARG A 37 -4.64 -4.08 -14.28
C ARG A 37 -3.35 -3.51 -14.83
N PHE A 38 -2.28 -3.62 -14.04
CA PHE A 38 -0.91 -3.26 -14.41
C PHE A 38 -0.20 -4.51 -14.92
N GLN A 39 -0.03 -4.59 -16.24
CA GLN A 39 0.62 -5.73 -16.91
C GLN A 39 2.15 -5.66 -16.89
N THR A 40 2.69 -4.49 -16.53
CA THR A 40 4.12 -4.18 -16.43
C THR A 40 4.40 -3.57 -15.06
N ALA A 41 5.68 -3.37 -14.73
CA ALA A 41 6.07 -2.69 -13.51
C ALA A 41 5.30 -1.36 -13.32
N ALA A 42 4.77 -1.15 -12.11
CA ALA A 42 4.03 0.04 -11.72
C ALA A 42 4.87 0.83 -10.70
N GLU A 43 5.33 2.02 -11.08
CA GLU A 43 6.27 2.83 -10.30
C GLU A 43 5.54 3.99 -9.59
N PHE A 44 5.19 3.78 -8.33
CA PHE A 44 4.64 4.80 -7.41
C PHE A 44 5.70 5.31 -6.43
N GLN A 45 6.98 5.22 -6.80
CA GLN A 45 8.07 5.71 -5.99
C GLN A 45 7.90 7.21 -5.72
N TYR A 46 8.06 7.62 -4.46
CA TYR A 46 7.90 9.01 -4.03
C TYR A 46 6.51 9.62 -4.32
N ALA A 47 5.51 8.79 -4.66
CA ALA A 47 4.18 9.27 -4.93
C ALA A 47 3.55 9.86 -3.66
N ARG A 48 2.98 11.05 -3.79
CA ARG A 48 2.24 11.71 -2.71
C ARG A 48 0.76 11.68 -3.01
N PHE A 49 0.03 10.94 -2.19
CA PHE A 49 -1.42 10.81 -2.24
C PHE A 49 -2.04 11.65 -1.12
N GLY A 50 -2.22 12.96 -1.37
CA GLY A 50 -2.82 13.88 -0.40
C GLY A 50 -4.33 13.69 -0.22
N ALA A 51 -5.00 13.06 -1.19
CA ALA A 51 -6.39 12.65 -1.15
C ALA A 51 -6.52 11.14 -0.87
N TYR A 52 -7.75 10.63 -0.83
CA TYR A 52 -8.01 9.19 -0.78
C TYR A 52 -7.40 8.51 -2.01
N ALA A 53 -6.76 7.36 -1.84
CA ALA A 53 -6.21 6.57 -2.94
C ALA A 53 -6.83 5.16 -2.94
N THR A 54 -7.48 4.78 -4.03
CA THR A 54 -8.07 3.43 -4.15
C THR A 54 -7.34 2.60 -5.20
N PHE A 55 -6.95 1.40 -4.79
CA PHE A 55 -6.39 0.31 -5.57
C PHE A 55 -7.20 -0.98 -5.34
N GLU A 56 -8.46 -0.85 -4.92
CA GLU A 56 -9.30 -2.01 -4.61
C GLU A 56 -9.47 -2.91 -5.84
N ASP A 57 -9.36 -4.22 -5.63
CA ASP A 57 -9.39 -5.24 -6.70
C ASP A 57 -8.40 -4.96 -7.86
N ALA A 58 -7.38 -4.12 -7.66
CA ALA A 58 -6.35 -3.88 -8.66
C ALA A 58 -5.43 -5.10 -8.79
N CYS A 59 -4.93 -5.36 -10.00
CA CYS A 59 -4.03 -6.45 -10.30
C CYS A 59 -2.69 -5.94 -10.80
N PHE A 60 -1.63 -6.26 -10.07
CA PHE A 60 -0.25 -5.97 -10.42
C PHE A 60 0.42 -7.26 -10.86
N ASP A 61 0.42 -7.50 -12.18
CA ASP A 61 0.97 -8.71 -12.81
C ASP A 61 2.52 -8.68 -12.87
N ASP A 62 3.15 -7.60 -12.44
CA ASP A 62 4.60 -7.44 -12.25
C ASP A 62 4.87 -6.59 -11.00
N ALA A 63 6.10 -6.11 -10.81
CA ALA A 63 6.52 -5.35 -9.64
C ALA A 63 5.71 -4.06 -9.45
N ALA A 64 5.04 -3.95 -8.30
CA ALA A 64 4.45 -2.72 -7.82
C ALA A 64 5.38 -2.08 -6.79
N GLU A 65 5.85 -0.88 -7.09
CA GLU A 65 6.87 -0.20 -6.32
C GLU A 65 6.29 1.07 -5.69
N PHE A 66 6.05 1.03 -4.38
CA PHE A 66 5.55 2.14 -3.57
C PHE A 66 6.62 2.72 -2.64
N SER A 67 7.91 2.41 -2.86
CA SER A 67 9.00 2.95 -2.04
C SER A 67 8.89 4.47 -1.86
N TRP A 68 8.99 4.93 -0.61
CA TRP A 68 8.89 6.35 -0.23
C TRP A 68 7.55 7.02 -0.58
N ALA A 69 6.51 6.25 -0.91
CA ALA A 69 5.18 6.82 -1.12
C ALA A 69 4.58 7.32 0.19
N GLU A 70 3.78 8.38 0.10
CA GLU A 70 3.07 8.98 1.23
C GLU A 70 1.57 8.97 0.97
N PHE A 71 0.82 8.27 1.83
CA PHE A 71 -0.63 8.25 1.83
C PHE A 71 -1.16 9.16 2.94
N GLY A 72 -1.56 10.38 2.56
CA GLY A 72 -2.04 11.41 3.47
C GLY A 72 -3.45 11.16 4.01
N LYS A 73 -4.29 10.48 3.23
CA LYS A 73 -5.62 10.00 3.64
C LYS A 73 -5.69 8.47 3.49
N ALA A 74 -6.90 7.92 3.49
CA ALA A 74 -7.07 6.48 3.45
C ALA A 74 -6.57 5.89 2.11
N ALA A 75 -5.86 4.77 2.21
CA ALA A 75 -5.30 3.99 1.11
C ALA A 75 -5.95 2.61 1.08
N TRP A 76 -6.71 2.32 0.03
CA TRP A 76 -7.57 1.13 -0.04
C TRP A 76 -6.97 0.14 -1.04
N PHE A 77 -6.44 -0.97 -0.53
CA PHE A 77 -5.86 -2.06 -1.31
C PHE A 77 -6.70 -3.34 -1.19
N ALA A 78 -7.94 -3.23 -0.70
CA ALA A 78 -8.77 -4.39 -0.43
C ALA A 78 -9.01 -5.21 -1.72
N GLY A 79 -8.79 -6.52 -1.64
CA GLY A 79 -8.91 -7.43 -2.78
C GLY A 79 -7.84 -7.29 -3.87
N ALA A 80 -6.87 -6.38 -3.72
CA ALA A 80 -5.80 -6.21 -4.70
C ALA A 80 -4.89 -7.45 -4.77
N THR A 81 -4.39 -7.77 -5.96
CA THR A 81 -3.47 -8.89 -6.20
C THR A 81 -2.12 -8.36 -6.65
N PHE A 82 -1.06 -8.81 -5.98
CA PHE A 82 0.32 -8.40 -6.27
C PHE A 82 1.20 -9.60 -6.56
N GLU A 83 1.86 -9.62 -7.72
CA GLU A 83 2.94 -10.57 -7.97
C GLU A 83 4.17 -10.25 -7.10
N ARG A 84 4.54 -8.97 -7.02
CA ARG A 84 5.56 -8.45 -6.11
C ARG A 84 5.17 -7.03 -5.68
N ALA A 85 5.24 -6.75 -4.38
CA ALA A 85 4.97 -5.42 -3.85
C ALA A 85 6.08 -4.96 -2.90
N ARG A 86 6.50 -3.71 -3.07
CA ARG A 86 7.46 -3.04 -2.20
C ARG A 86 6.87 -1.76 -1.65
N PHE A 87 6.89 -1.65 -0.33
CA PHE A 87 6.43 -0.53 0.48
C PHE A 87 7.58 0.01 1.35
N HIS A 88 8.80 -0.03 0.83
CA HIS A 88 9.99 0.43 1.54
C HIS A 88 9.83 1.89 1.96
N SER A 89 10.03 2.20 3.24
CA SER A 89 9.89 3.56 3.77
C SER A 89 8.57 4.27 3.40
N THR A 90 7.52 3.50 3.08
CA THR A 90 6.18 4.05 2.78
C THR A 90 5.55 4.58 4.05
N ARG A 91 4.81 5.68 3.95
CA ARG A 91 4.11 6.30 5.08
C ARG A 91 2.60 6.27 4.87
N PHE A 92 1.89 5.65 5.79
CA PHE A 92 0.43 5.64 5.87
C PHE A 92 -0.02 6.60 6.98
N ALA A 93 -0.31 7.85 6.62
CA ALA A 93 -0.78 8.88 7.56
C ALA A 93 -2.26 8.70 7.93
N GLY A 94 -3.04 8.13 7.01
CA GLY A 94 -4.42 7.72 7.24
C GLY A 94 -4.60 6.19 7.24
N PRO A 95 -5.87 5.73 7.27
CA PRO A 95 -6.20 4.30 7.27
C PRO A 95 -5.62 3.55 6.06
N ALA A 96 -5.14 2.32 6.28
CA ALA A 96 -4.71 1.42 5.21
C ALA A 96 -5.48 0.10 5.31
N ASP A 97 -6.11 -0.30 4.20
CA ASP A 97 -6.92 -1.52 4.13
C ASP A 97 -6.35 -2.48 3.08
N PHE A 98 -5.64 -3.51 3.55
CA PHE A 98 -5.14 -4.64 2.76
C PHE A 98 -6.05 -5.87 2.90
N GLY A 99 -7.30 -5.70 3.33
CA GLY A 99 -8.25 -6.80 3.53
C GLY A 99 -8.47 -7.62 2.26
N ALA A 100 -8.30 -8.94 2.36
CA ALA A 100 -8.36 -9.86 1.21
C ALA A 100 -7.37 -9.54 0.07
N ALA A 101 -6.37 -8.70 0.30
CA ALA A 101 -5.28 -8.53 -0.64
C ALA A 101 -4.43 -9.80 -0.71
N SER A 102 -4.00 -10.17 -1.90
CA SER A 102 -3.22 -11.38 -2.16
C SER A 102 -1.83 -11.01 -2.67
N PHE A 103 -0.81 -11.63 -2.11
CA PHE A 103 0.58 -11.43 -2.51
C PHE A 103 1.20 -12.77 -2.91
N ALA A 104 1.72 -12.86 -4.14
CA ALA A 104 2.36 -14.09 -4.62
C ALA A 104 3.70 -14.36 -3.89
N VAL A 105 4.38 -13.29 -3.48
CA VAL A 105 5.52 -13.31 -2.56
C VAL A 105 5.28 -12.34 -1.41
N PRO A 106 5.86 -12.57 -0.21
CA PRO A 106 5.68 -11.66 0.92
C PRO A 106 6.02 -10.20 0.57
N PRO A 107 5.13 -9.23 0.87
CA PRO A 107 5.38 -7.83 0.59
C PRO A 107 6.50 -7.29 1.46
N LEU A 108 7.31 -6.38 0.91
CA LEU A 108 8.37 -5.74 1.67
C LEU A 108 7.86 -4.44 2.29
N PHE A 109 7.63 -4.44 3.60
CA PHE A 109 7.27 -3.26 4.41
C PHE A 109 8.47 -2.71 5.19
N ASP A 110 9.70 -2.89 4.67
CA ASP A 110 10.91 -2.47 5.36
C ASP A 110 10.93 -0.96 5.59
N LEU A 111 11.07 -0.56 6.85
CA LEU A 111 10.95 0.83 7.29
C LEU A 111 9.60 1.50 7.00
N ALA A 112 8.58 0.74 6.58
CA ALA A 112 7.24 1.28 6.43
C ALA A 112 6.70 1.78 7.78
N ARG A 113 5.97 2.90 7.72
CA ARG A 113 5.42 3.57 8.90
C ARG A 113 3.93 3.79 8.73
N ALA A 114 3.20 3.65 9.82
CA ALA A 114 1.79 4.03 9.87
C ALA A 114 1.51 4.83 11.14
N ARG A 115 0.70 5.89 11.01
CA ARG A 115 0.44 6.83 12.10
C ARG A 115 -0.38 6.18 13.24
N LEU A 116 -0.08 6.34 14.51
CA LEU A 116 -0.81 5.69 15.62
C LEU A 116 -1.86 6.61 16.26
N ASP A 117 -1.72 7.91 16.08
CA ASP A 117 -2.54 8.96 16.70
C ASP A 117 -3.59 9.54 15.74
N ASP A 118 -3.92 8.85 14.65
CA ASP A 118 -4.90 9.34 13.68
C ASP A 118 -6.37 9.11 14.11
N GLY A 119 -6.59 8.44 15.25
CA GLY A 119 -7.92 8.15 15.80
C GLY A 119 -8.72 7.15 14.96
N THR A 120 -8.06 6.39 14.08
CA THR A 120 -8.72 5.44 13.20
C THR A 120 -8.44 3.99 13.59
N ASP A 121 -9.50 3.21 13.76
CA ASP A 121 -9.39 1.79 14.09
C ASP A 121 -9.32 0.90 12.84
N ARG A 122 -9.68 1.44 11.67
CA ARG A 122 -9.86 0.64 10.45
C ARG A 122 -8.54 0.50 9.69
N ARG A 123 -7.67 -0.36 10.21
CA ARG A 123 -6.43 -0.76 9.54
C ARG A 123 -6.40 -2.27 9.42
N THR A 124 -6.08 -2.73 8.22
CA THR A 124 -5.94 -4.15 7.95
C THR A 124 -4.65 -4.32 7.19
N TRP A 125 -3.71 -5.03 7.80
CA TRP A 125 -2.42 -5.37 7.18
C TRP A 125 -2.52 -6.77 6.55
N PRO A 126 -1.61 -7.10 5.62
CA PRO A 126 -1.53 -8.46 5.10
C PRO A 126 -1.28 -9.48 6.21
N ASP A 127 -1.71 -10.72 6.00
CA ASP A 127 -1.54 -11.80 6.98
C ASP A 127 -0.08 -11.93 7.42
N GLY A 128 0.13 -12.02 8.73
CA GLY A 128 1.46 -12.07 9.34
C GLY A 128 2.17 -10.72 9.40
N TYR A 129 1.51 -9.60 9.08
CA TYR A 129 2.04 -8.25 9.29
C TYR A 129 1.20 -7.50 10.32
N VAL A 130 1.88 -6.75 11.18
CA VAL A 130 1.27 -5.99 12.27
C VAL A 130 1.84 -4.58 12.32
N LEU A 131 1.08 -3.68 12.90
CA LEU A 131 1.55 -2.34 13.26
C LEU A 131 2.09 -2.39 14.69
N SER A 132 3.40 -2.26 14.81
CA SER A 132 4.10 -2.21 16.09
C SER A 132 4.26 -0.76 16.56
N SER A 133 4.00 -0.53 17.85
CA SER A 133 4.29 0.76 18.46
C SER A 133 5.81 0.99 18.53
N PRO A 134 6.27 2.24 18.38
CA PRO A 134 7.67 2.57 18.57
C PRO A 134 8.08 2.28 20.01
N VAL A 135 9.35 1.89 20.22
CA VAL A 135 9.87 1.57 21.56
C VAL A 135 9.97 2.83 22.42
N THR A 136 10.36 3.94 21.80
CA THR A 136 10.43 5.25 22.44
C THR A 136 9.61 6.28 21.67
N GLU A 137 9.25 7.39 22.32
CA GLU A 137 8.55 8.49 21.65
C GLU A 137 9.38 9.08 20.50
N GLN A 138 10.71 9.16 20.64
CA GLN A 138 11.61 9.65 19.60
C GLN A 138 11.61 8.74 18.36
N ASP A 139 11.54 7.43 18.55
CA ASP A 139 11.47 6.46 17.43
C ASP A 139 10.15 6.55 16.65
N GLY A 140 9.13 7.09 17.29
CA GLY A 140 7.82 7.35 16.71
C GLY A 140 7.68 8.72 16.07
N GLN A 141 8.69 9.60 16.21
CA GLN A 141 8.67 10.94 15.63
C GLN A 141 9.43 10.95 14.32
N LEU A 142 8.82 11.54 13.29
CA LEU A 142 9.46 11.78 12.00
C LEU A 142 9.82 13.26 11.90
N ALA A 143 11.04 13.58 11.47
CA ALA A 143 11.52 14.97 11.39
C ALA A 143 10.67 15.85 10.45
N ASP A 144 10.02 15.22 9.48
CA ASP A 144 9.24 15.83 8.40
C ASP A 144 7.74 15.48 8.46
N ALA A 145 7.28 14.77 9.49
CA ALA A 145 5.87 14.44 9.66
C ALA A 145 5.44 14.47 11.13
N SER A 146 4.38 15.21 11.42
CA SER A 146 3.77 15.29 12.74
C SER A 146 3.06 13.99 13.14
N GLY A 147 2.85 13.80 14.44
CA GLY A 147 2.14 12.65 15.00
C GLY A 147 3.06 11.55 15.51
N VAL A 148 2.45 10.47 16.00
CA VAL A 148 3.16 9.28 16.49
C VAL A 148 3.12 8.23 15.39
N TRP A 149 4.26 7.65 15.05
CA TRP A 149 4.38 6.68 13.96
C TRP A 149 4.83 5.33 14.46
N GLY A 150 4.09 4.29 14.08
CA GLY A 150 4.45 2.89 14.31
C GLY A 150 5.12 2.27 13.09
N TYR A 151 5.65 1.07 13.29
CA TYR A 151 6.36 0.28 12.29
C TYR A 151 5.44 -0.80 11.75
N VAL A 152 5.29 -0.86 10.43
CA VAL A 152 4.59 -1.99 9.79
C VAL A 152 5.61 -3.04 9.45
N GLY A 153 5.39 -4.27 9.88
CA GLY A 153 6.34 -5.34 9.64
C GLY A 153 5.78 -6.71 10.01
N PRO A 154 6.53 -7.79 9.75
CA PRO A 154 6.10 -9.12 10.11
C PRO A 154 5.87 -9.24 11.63
N GLU A 155 4.84 -9.97 12.01
CA GLU A 155 4.60 -10.40 13.38
C GLU A 155 5.79 -11.24 13.83
N ARG A 156 6.48 -10.81 14.90
CA ARG A 156 7.70 -11.44 15.42
C ARG A 156 7.43 -12.30 16.64
#